data_AF-A0ABD0NV55-F1
#
_entry.id   AF-A0ABD0NV55-F1
#
_cell.length_a   1.000
_cell.length_b   1.000
_cell.length_c   1.000
_cell.angle_alpha   90.00
_cell.angle_beta   90.00
_cell.angle_gamma   90.00
#
_symmetry.space_group_name_H-M   'P 1'
#
loop_
_entity.id
_entity.type
_entity.pdbx_description
1 polymer ?
#
loop_
_entity_poly.entity_id
_entity_poly.type
_entity_poly.pdbx_seq_one_letter_code
_entity_poly.pdbx_strand_id
1 'polypeptide(L)' 'MKKELKMFKRVLSLDYPSQSEREEEDEGQRKVKEGLLKITLNVLKKMNQTDLANTLQTSKSY' A
#
# COMPACT_ATOMS: atom_id res chain seq x y z
N MET A 1 0.85 -11.72 14.32
CA MET A 1 0.48 -12.17 12.96
C MET A 1 -0.94 -11.79 12.50
N LYS A 2 -2.04 -12.42 12.99
CA LYS A 2 -3.41 -12.09 12.49
C LYS A 2 -3.83 -10.61 12.70
N LYS A 3 -3.35 -9.96 13.77
CA LYS A 3 -3.59 -8.53 14.02
C LYS A 3 -2.83 -7.63 13.04
N GLU A 4 -1.57 -7.92 12.78
CA GLU A 4 -0.74 -7.16 11.84
C GLU A 4 -1.27 -7.28 10.42
N LEU A 5 -1.70 -8.48 10.01
CA LEU A 5 -2.29 -8.67 8.68
C LEU A 5 -3.63 -7.93 8.52
N LYS A 6 -4.44 -7.86 9.59
CA LYS A 6 -5.66 -7.03 9.61
C LYS A 6 -5.33 -5.53 9.53
N MET A 7 -4.26 -5.09 10.17
CA MET A 7 -3.78 -3.71 10.09
C MET A 7 -3.29 -3.38 8.68
N PHE A 8 -2.49 -4.25 8.07
CA PHE A 8 -2.07 -4.13 6.68
C PHE A 8 -3.27 -4.09 5.74
N LYS A 9 -4.26 -4.98 5.89
CA LYS A 9 -5.47 -4.95 5.08
C LYS A 9 -6.26 -3.65 5.23
N ARG A 10 -6.32 -3.07 6.43
CA ARG A 10 -6.98 -1.77 6.68
C ARG A 10 -6.23 -0.61 6.02
N VAL A 11 -4.89 -0.63 6.05
CA VAL A 11 -4.06 0.41 5.43
C VAL A 11 -4.05 0.28 3.90
N LEU A 12 -4.14 -0.95 3.37
CA LEU A 12 -4.15 -1.24 1.94
C LEU A 12 -5.54 -1.13 1.30
N SER A 13 -6.61 -1.26 2.10
CA SER A 13 -7.97 -1.00 1.63
C SER A 13 -8.12 0.51 1.46
N LEU A 14 -8.48 0.93 0.24
CA LEU A 14 -8.85 2.31 -0.08
C LEU A 14 -10.06 2.81 0.76
N ASP A 15 -10.69 1.96 1.57
CA ASP A 15 -11.76 2.30 2.51
C ASP A 15 -11.25 2.92 3.83
N TYR A 16 -9.98 3.36 3.88
CA TYR A 16 -9.64 4.45 4.80
C TYR A 16 -10.62 5.57 4.47
N PRO A 17 -11.42 6.09 5.44
CA PRO A 17 -12.51 7.00 5.15
C PRO A 17 -11.94 8.05 4.21
N SER A 18 -12.49 8.08 3.00
CA SER A 18 -12.17 9.09 2.00
C SER A 18 -12.11 10.39 2.76
N GLN A 19 -10.90 10.92 2.96
CA GLN A 19 -10.68 12.19 3.63
C GLN A 19 -11.18 13.26 2.67
N SER A 20 -12.50 13.33 2.54
CA SER A 20 -13.17 14.60 2.45
C SER A 20 -12.72 15.36 3.69
N GLU A 21 -12.19 16.57 3.47
CA GLU A 21 -11.66 17.49 4.48
C GLU A 21 -10.22 17.24 4.94
N ARG A 22 -9.27 17.43 4.02
CA ARG A 22 -8.28 18.53 4.11
C ARG A 22 -7.36 18.45 2.89
N GLU A 23 -7.29 19.55 2.16
CA GLU A 23 -6.50 19.78 0.94
C GLU A 23 -4.99 19.84 1.21
N GLU A 24 -4.52 19.06 2.18
CA GLU A 24 -3.13 18.92 2.55
C GLU A 24 -2.83 17.42 2.50
N GLU A 25 -2.77 16.86 1.29
CA GLU A 25 -2.07 15.60 1.05
C GLU A 25 -0.59 15.82 1.39
N ASP A 26 -0.32 15.79 2.69
CA ASP A 26 0.97 15.95 3.30
C ASP A 26 1.94 14.97 2.62
N GLU A 27 3.03 15.51 2.10
CA GLU A 27 4.09 14.77 1.39
C GLU A 27 4.57 13.56 2.21
N GLY A 28 4.44 13.65 3.55
CA GLY A 28 4.64 12.56 4.49
C GLY A 28 3.74 11.35 4.26
N GLN A 29 2.44 11.51 4.03
CA GLN A 29 1.53 10.39 3.75
C GLN A 29 1.85 9.72 2.41
N ARG A 30 2.18 10.50 1.38
CA ARG A 30 2.62 9.94 0.08
C ARG A 30 3.90 9.12 0.26
N LYS A 31 4.90 9.64 0.97
CA LYS A 31 6.15 8.92 1.29
C LYS A 31 5.89 7.63 2.08
N VAL A 32 4.95 7.64 3.04
CA VAL A 32 4.56 6.44 3.79
C VAL A 32 3.92 5.40 2.87
N LYS A 33 2.99 5.81 1.99
CA LYS A 33 2.37 4.90 1.00
C LYS A 33 3.41 4.30 0.07
N GLU A 34 4.37 5.09 -0.41
CA GLU A 34 5.46 4.60 -1.26
C GLU A 34 6.41 3.64 -0.52
N GLY A 35 6.73 3.91 0.75
CA GLY A 35 7.53 3.04 1.59
C GLY A 35 6.86 1.68 1.80
N LEU A 36 5.56 1.68 2.12
CA LEU A 36 4.77 0.45 2.27
C LEU A 36 4.69 -0.34 0.97
N LEU A 37 4.53 0.34 -0.17
CA LEU A 37 4.51 -0.31 -1.48
C LEU A 37 5.85 -1.02 -1.76
N LYS A 38 6.99 -0.36 -1.53
CA LYS A 38 8.32 -0.97 -1.69
C LYS A 38 8.50 -2.20 -0.80
N ILE A 39 8.09 -2.13 0.47
CA ILE A 39 8.16 -3.26 1.41
C ILE A 39 7.29 -4.41 0.91
N THR A 40 6.06 -4.13 0.50
CA THR A 40 5.09 -5.13 0.02
C THR A 40 5.61 -5.84 -1.22
N LEU A 41 6.13 -5.10 -2.20
CA LEU A 41 6.73 -5.68 -3.42
C LEU A 41 7.93 -6.59 -3.12
N ASN A 42 8.79 -6.19 -2.18
CA ASN A 42 9.93 -7.00 -1.78
C ASN A 42 9.49 -8.33 -1.12
N VAL A 43 8.47 -8.28 -0.27
CA VAL A 43 7.88 -9.48 0.35
C VAL A 43 7.29 -10.40 -0.70
N LEU A 44 6.49 -9.87 -1.63
CA LEU A 44 5.87 -10.65 -2.71
C LEU A 44 6.93 -11.34 -3.59
N LYS A 45 8.00 -10.64 -3.96
CA LYS A 45 9.12 -11.24 -4.73
C LYS A 45 9.81 -12.36 -3.95
N LYS A 46 10.06 -12.16 -2.64
CA LYS A 46 10.64 -13.21 -1.77
C LYS A 46 9.73 -14.42 -1.58
N MET A 47 8.42 -14.22 -1.67
CA MET A 47 7.42 -15.28 -1.62
C MET A 47 7.19 -15.98 -2.97
N ASN A 48 7.98 -15.66 -4.00
CA ASN A 48 7.78 -16.15 -5.36
C ASN A 48 6.42 -15.76 -5.97
N GLN A 49 5.79 -14.70 -5.45
CA GLN A 49 4.53 -14.11 -5.92
C GLN A 49 4.82 -12.96 -6.90
N THR A 50 5.59 -13.25 -7.94
CA THR A 50 6.06 -12.25 -8.91
C THR A 50 4.93 -11.60 -9.71
N ASP A 51 3.90 -12.37 -10.08
CA ASP A 51 2.78 -11.83 -10.85
C ASP A 51 1.98 -10.82 -10.04
N LEU A 52 1.72 -11.13 -8.76
CA LEU A 52 1.05 -10.22 -7.84
C LEU A 52 1.89 -8.96 -7.58
N ALA A 53 3.22 -9.08 -7.49
CA ALA A 53 4.11 -7.93 -7.38
C ALA A 53 4.05 -7.04 -8.63
N ASN A 54 4.00 -7.65 -9.83
CA ASN A 54 3.92 -6.92 -11.09
C ASN A 54 2.58 -6.18 -11.23
N THR A 55 1.45 -6.85 -10.93
CA THR A 55 0.12 -6.22 -10.92
C THR A 55 0.04 -5.05 -9.94
N LEU A 56 0.62 -5.20 -8.74
CA LEU A 56 0.62 -4.14 -7.72
C LEU A 56 1.55 -2.96 -8.10
N GLN A 57 2.62 -3.21 -8.86
CA GLN A 57 3.51 -2.17 -9.35
C GLN A 57 2.87 -1.37 -10.50
N THR A 58 2.11 -2.02 -11.38
CA THR A 58 1.44 -1.38 -12.52
C THR A 58 0.20 -0.58 -12.12
N SER A 59 -0.41 -0.87 -10.96
CA SER A 59 -1.54 -0.09 -10.43
C SER A 59 -1.17 1.33 -9.97
N LYS A 60 0.10 1.75 -10.04
CA LYS A 60 0.57 3.12 -9.76
C LYS A 60 0.41 4.07 -10.97
N SER A 61 0.05 3.57 -12.15
CA SER A 61 0.15 4.32 -13.42
C SER A 61 -1.16 4.92 -13.96
N TYR A 62 -2.13 5.25 -13.12
CA TYR A 62 -3.35 5.98 -13.53
C TYR A 62 -3.45 7.34 -12.83
#